data_AF-A0A6G4A7C7-F1
#
_entry.id   AF-A0A6G4A7C7-F1
#
_cell.length_a   1.000
_cell.length_b   1.000
_cell.length_c   1.000
_cell.angle_alpha   90.00
_cell.angle_beta   90.00
_cell.angle_gamma   90.00
#
_symmetry.space_group_name_H-M   'P 1'
#
loop_
_entity.id
_entity.type
_entity.pdbx_description
1 polymer ?
#
loop_
_entity_poly.entity_id
_entity_poly.type
_entity_poly.pdbx_seq_one_letter_code
_entity_poly.pdbx_strand_id
1 'polypeptide(L)'
;MYQNSYGYPNVYHNQYLDYHYNRTPEFANKIGQFFTIPHPVTLSTGYTIPANTRIFIHNVSITSTGEELVTIVVSILKGGSWVSETIRDIPAKQLS
;
A
#
# COMPACT_ATOMS: atom_id res chain seq x y z
N MET A 1 32.83 10.06 -28.49
CA MET A 1 32.15 8.83 -28.05
C MET A 1 30.88 9.27 -27.35
N TYR A 2 29.71 9.02 -27.95
CA TYR A 2 28.41 9.40 -27.41
C TYR A 2 27.91 8.28 -26.49
N GLN A 3 27.79 8.57 -25.20
CA GLN A 3 27.17 7.65 -24.24
C GLN A 3 25.72 8.10 -24.04
N ASN A 4 24.79 7.44 -24.74
CA ASN A 4 23.36 7.58 -24.49
C ASN A 4 23.04 6.90 -23.15
N SER A 5 22.86 7.71 -22.10
CA SER A 5 22.35 7.25 -20.82
C SER A 5 20.82 7.26 -20.90
N TYR A 6 20.21 6.09 -21.06
CA TYR A 6 18.76 5.92 -20.93
C TYR A 6 18.37 6.15 -19.47
N GLY A 7 18.19 7.41 -19.10
CA GLY A 7 17.64 7.81 -17.82
C GLY A 7 16.14 7.49 -17.80
N TYR A 8 15.76 6.45 -17.07
CA TYR A 8 14.38 6.32 -16.60
C TYR A 8 14.03 7.57 -15.79
N PRO A 9 12.94 8.29 -16.08
CA PRO A 9 12.51 9.38 -15.24
C PRO A 9 12.11 8.79 -13.89
N ASN A 10 12.91 9.10 -12.87
CA ASN A 10 12.59 8.81 -11.48
C ASN A 10 11.48 9.79 -11.08
N VAL A 11 10.21 9.35 -11.21
CA VAL A 11 9.01 10.21 -11.02
C VAL A 11 8.74 10.51 -9.53
N TYR A 12 9.67 10.21 -8.62
CA TYR A 12 9.54 10.50 -7.19
C TYR A 12 10.02 11.92 -6.81
N HIS A 13 9.68 12.92 -7.64
CA HIS A 13 10.00 14.31 -7.32
C HIS A 13 8.72 15.15 -7.26
N ASN A 14 8.45 15.63 -6.04
CA ASN A 14 7.54 16.73 -5.70
C ASN A 14 6.05 16.46 -5.68
N GLN A 15 5.56 15.83 -4.60
CA GLN A 15 4.28 16.23 -3.97
C GLN A 15 4.33 16.04 -2.44
N TYR A 16 5.35 16.62 -1.78
CA TYR A 16 5.19 17.02 -0.38
C TYR A 16 4.29 18.27 -0.39
N LEU A 17 3.00 18.06 -0.62
CA LEU A 17 2.01 19.08 -0.37
C LEU A 17 1.92 19.23 1.15
N ASP A 18 2.28 20.42 1.57
CA ASP A 18 2.33 21.03 2.89
C ASP A 18 0.96 20.99 3.60
N TYR A 19 0.43 19.80 3.85
CA TYR A 19 -0.76 19.61 4.66
C TYR A 19 -0.35 19.23 6.08
N HIS A 20 -0.29 20.26 6.92
CA HIS A 20 -0.28 20.21 8.37
C HIS A 20 -1.50 19.44 8.94
N TYR A 21 -1.52 18.12 8.75
CA TYR A 21 -2.29 17.19 9.57
C TYR A 21 -1.27 16.36 10.35
N ASN A 22 -1.26 16.51 11.68
CA ASN A 22 -0.29 15.93 12.63
C ASN A 22 -0.33 14.38 12.76
N ARG A 23 -0.66 13.65 11.70
CA ARG A 23 -0.44 12.20 11.62
C ARG A 23 0.67 11.94 10.62
N THR A 24 1.85 11.63 11.13
CA THR A 24 2.89 10.97 10.35
C THR A 24 2.29 9.72 9.70
N PRO A 25 2.33 9.59 8.36
CA PRO A 25 1.82 8.41 7.67
C PRO A 25 2.48 7.14 8.21
N GLU A 26 1.68 6.18 8.64
CA GLU A 26 2.12 4.96 9.31
C GLU A 26 2.75 3.96 8.32
N PHE A 27 2.24 3.93 7.09
CA PHE A 27 2.64 2.96 6.06
C PHE A 27 3.50 3.57 4.96
N ALA A 28 3.63 4.90 4.85
CA ALA A 28 4.47 5.51 3.83
C ALA A 28 5.94 5.06 3.90
N ASN A 29 6.48 4.86 5.11
CA ASN A 29 7.84 4.33 5.29
C ASN A 29 7.97 2.81 5.10
N LYS A 30 6.85 2.11 4.82
CA LYS A 30 6.78 0.67 4.57
C LYS A 30 6.59 0.33 3.09
N ILE A 31 6.46 1.32 2.20
CA ILE A 31 6.37 1.08 0.75
C ILE A 31 7.56 0.22 0.29
N GLY A 32 7.27 -0.82 -0.50
CA GLY A 32 8.26 -1.78 -0.96
C GLY A 32 8.63 -2.87 0.06
N GLN A 33 7.97 -2.91 1.22
CA GLN A 33 8.23 -3.88 2.28
C GLN A 33 7.06 -4.81 2.51
N PHE A 34 7.35 -5.95 3.15
CA PHE A 34 6.31 -6.82 3.69
C PHE A 34 5.88 -6.37 5.07
N PHE A 35 4.59 -6.49 5.34
CA PHE A 35 3.97 -6.22 6.61
C PHE A 35 3.07 -7.40 7.00
N THR A 36 2.99 -7.72 8.29
CA THR A 36 2.13 -8.79 8.80
C THR A 36 0.94 -8.14 9.50
N ILE A 37 -0.28 -8.39 9.02
CA ILE A 37 -1.47 -7.79 9.61
C ILE A 37 -1.75 -8.38 10.99
N PRO A 38 -1.92 -7.57 12.06
CA PRO A 38 -2.11 -8.06 13.41
C PRO A 38 -3.53 -8.60 13.65
N HIS A 39 -4.51 -8.10 12.88
CA HIS A 39 -5.93 -8.41 13.04
C HIS A 39 -6.57 -8.72 11.68
N PRO A 40 -7.74 -9.39 11.64
CA PRO A 40 -8.44 -9.64 10.37
C PRO A 40 -8.92 -8.32 9.73
N VAL A 41 -8.82 -8.24 8.41
CA VAL A 41 -9.19 -7.04 7.63
C VAL A 41 -10.29 -7.39 6.63
N THR A 42 -11.48 -6.82 6.84
CA THR A 42 -12.61 -6.98 5.93
C THR A 42 -12.54 -5.94 4.81
N LEU A 43 -12.40 -6.42 3.59
CA LEU A 43 -12.36 -5.59 2.39
C LEU A 43 -13.78 -5.17 1.97
N SER A 44 -13.86 -4.12 1.15
CA SER A 44 -15.12 -3.68 0.53
C SER A 44 -15.79 -4.75 -0.33
N THR A 45 -15.03 -5.71 -0.85
CA THR A 45 -15.54 -6.87 -1.60
C THR A 45 -16.22 -7.91 -0.72
N GLY A 46 -16.18 -7.77 0.60
CA GLY A 46 -16.66 -8.75 1.57
C GLY A 46 -15.65 -9.86 1.91
N TYR A 47 -14.53 -9.95 1.17
CA TYR A 47 -13.45 -10.86 1.52
C TYR A 47 -12.73 -10.39 2.79
N THR A 48 -12.41 -11.32 3.69
CA THR A 48 -11.64 -11.02 4.91
C THR A 48 -10.23 -11.57 4.77
N ILE A 49 -9.23 -10.69 4.85
CA ILE A 49 -7.84 -11.10 4.98
C ILE A 49 -7.61 -11.54 6.43
N PRO A 50 -7.20 -12.80 6.71
CA PRO A 50 -7.02 -13.29 8.07
C PRO A 50 -5.86 -12.61 8.81
N ALA A 51 -5.95 -12.50 10.13
CA ALA A 51 -4.81 -12.06 10.96
C ALA A 51 -3.55 -12.90 10.66
N ASN A 52 -2.38 -12.30 10.88
CA ASN A 52 -1.06 -12.85 10.60
C ASN A 52 -0.76 -13.12 9.10
N THR A 53 -1.58 -12.58 8.19
CA THR A 53 -1.28 -12.64 6.76
C THR A 53 -0.15 -11.68 6.42
N ARG A 54 0.85 -12.17 5.69
CA ARG A 54 1.94 -11.35 5.17
C ARG A 54 1.50 -10.69 3.86
N ILE A 55 1.50 -9.36 3.84
CA ILE A 55 1.12 -8.52 2.70
C ILE A 55 2.31 -7.69 2.25
N PHE A 56 2.35 -7.32 0.98
CA PHE A 56 3.34 -6.39 0.44
C PHE A 56 2.73 -5.01 0.29
N ILE A 57 3.39 -3.98 0.83
CA ILE A 57 2.93 -2.59 0.73
C ILE A 57 3.41 -2.03 -0.61
N HIS A 58 2.49 -1.92 -1.57
CA HIS A 58 2.80 -1.50 -2.93
C HIS A 58 2.81 0.03 -3.07
N ASN A 59 1.84 0.72 -2.48
CA ASN A 59 1.76 2.18 -2.53
C ASN A 59 0.98 2.74 -1.34
N VAL A 60 1.17 4.02 -1.05
CA VAL A 60 0.37 4.78 -0.10
C VAL A 60 -0.08 6.09 -0.75
N SER A 61 -1.35 6.45 -0.55
CA SER A 61 -1.90 7.75 -0.93
C SER A 61 -2.51 8.44 0.30
N ILE A 62 -2.54 9.76 0.29
CA ILE A 62 -3.18 10.57 1.32
C ILE A 62 -4.32 11.33 0.65
N THR A 63 -5.53 11.20 1.19
CA THR A 63 -6.70 11.90 0.66
C THR A 63 -6.63 13.40 0.99
N SER A 64 -7.48 14.20 0.36
CA SER A 64 -7.64 15.62 0.72
C SER A 64 -8.12 15.85 2.15
N THR A 65 -8.69 14.83 2.80
CA THR A 65 -9.10 14.85 4.21
C THR A 65 -7.99 14.37 5.16
N GLY A 66 -6.82 13.99 4.64
CA GLY A 66 -5.70 13.49 5.42
C GLY A 66 -5.78 12.01 5.80
N GLU A 67 -6.69 11.24 5.19
CA GLU A 67 -6.76 9.78 5.39
C GLU A 67 -5.67 9.09 4.59
N GLU A 68 -4.88 8.25 5.27
CA GLU A 68 -3.87 7.41 4.64
C GLU A 68 -4.52 6.14 4.10
N LEU A 69 -4.39 5.92 2.79
CA LEU A 69 -4.89 4.79 2.06
C LEU A 69 -3.73 3.96 1.52
N VAL A 70 -3.77 2.67 1.75
CA VAL A 70 -2.70 1.73 1.42
C VAL A 70 -3.15 0.83 0.28
N THR A 71 -2.29 0.71 -0.73
CA THR A 71 -2.40 -0.32 -1.76
C THR A 71 -1.49 -1.48 -1.40
N ILE A 72 -2.05 -2.67 -1.33
CA ILE A 72 -1.33 -3.88 -0.93
C ILE A 72 -1.36 -4.93 -2.03
N VAL A 73 -0.37 -5.82 -2.03
CA VAL A 73 -0.41 -7.06 -2.78
C VAL A 73 -0.44 -8.22 -1.79
N VAL A 74 -1.38 -9.14 -1.97
CA VAL A 74 -1.60 -10.28 -1.06
C VAL A 74 -1.95 -11.54 -1.85
N SER A 75 -1.49 -12.69 -1.35
CA SER A 75 -1.92 -13.99 -1.85
C SER A 75 -3.20 -14.42 -1.15
N ILE A 76 -4.25 -14.69 -1.91
CA ILE A 76 -5.55 -15.13 -1.38
C ILE A 76 -6.01 -16.40 -2.09
N LEU A 77 -6.79 -17.22 -1.38
CA LEU A 77 -7.34 -18.45 -1.92
C LEU A 77 -8.66 -18.14 -2.65
N LYS A 78 -8.70 -18.35 -3.96
CA LYS A 78 -9.91 -18.22 -4.79
C LYS A 78 -10.13 -19.50 -5.59
N GLY A 79 -11.30 -20.13 -5.45
CA GLY A 79 -11.63 -21.36 -6.17
C GLY A 79 -10.64 -22.51 -5.95
N GLY A 80 -10.03 -22.59 -4.76
CA GLY A 80 -9.03 -23.62 -4.42
C GLY A 80 -7.61 -23.35 -4.90
N SER A 81 -7.35 -22.23 -5.57
CA SER A 81 -6.01 -21.83 -6.02
C SER A 81 -5.54 -20.54 -5.34
N TRP A 82 -4.24 -20.46 -5.05
CA TRP A 82 -3.61 -19.24 -4.56
C TRP A 82 -3.40 -18.27 -5.71
N VAL A 83 -3.96 -17.07 -5.58
CA VAL A 83 -3.82 -15.99 -6.55
C VAL A 83 -3.25 -14.75 -5.87
N SER A 84 -2.41 -14.01 -6.60
CA SER A 84 -1.90 -12.72 -6.14
C SER A 84 -2.88 -11.63 -6.55
N GLU A 85 -3.37 -10.86 -5.58
CA GLU A 85 -4.27 -9.74 -5.83
C GLU A 85 -3.70 -8.43 -5.33
N THR A 86 -3.93 -7.38 -6.11
CA THR A 86 -3.67 -6.00 -5.70
C THR A 86 -4.95 -5.39 -5.18
N ILE A 87 -4.97 -5.00 -3.92
CA ILE A 87 -6.12 -4.36 -3.29
C ILE A 87 -5.73 -2.92 -3.00
N ARG A 88 -6.58 -1.99 -3.47
CA ARG A 88 -6.35 -0.55 -3.37
C ARG A 88 -7.22 0.05 -2.27
N ASP A 89 -6.84 1.26 -1.88
CA ASP A 89 -7.66 2.13 -1.03
C ASP A 89 -8.05 1.53 0.32
N ILE A 90 -7.17 0.74 0.94
CA ILE A 90 -7.38 0.22 2.30
C ILE A 90 -6.97 1.31 3.30
N PRO A 91 -7.87 1.80 4.17
CA PRO A 91 -7.47 2.72 5.22
C PRO A 91 -6.38 2.12 6.11
N ALA A 92 -5.29 2.86 6.33
CA ALA A 92 -4.15 2.41 7.14
C ALA A 92 -4.58 1.90 8.54
N LYS A 93 -5.57 2.57 9.15
CA LYS A 93 -6.20 2.20 10.42
C LYS A 93 -6.84 0.81 10.47
N GLN A 94 -7.09 0.19 9.31
CA GLN A 94 -7.60 -1.18 9.25
C GLN A 94 -6.46 -2.21 9.24
N LEU A 95 -5.25 -1.79 8.87
CA LEU A 95 -4.07 -2.65 8.82
C LEU A 95 -3.29 -2.68 10.14
N SER A 96 -3.53 -1.71 11.04
CA SER A 96 -2.86 -1.58 12.34
C SER A 96 -3.71 -1.98 13.55
#